data_AF-A0A7C1T7H4-F1
#
_entry.id   AF-A0A7C1T7H4-F1
#
_cell.length_a   1.000
_cell.length_b   1.000
_cell.length_c   1.000
_cell.angle_alpha   90.00
_cell.angle_beta   90.00
_cell.angle_gamma   90.00
#
_symmetry.space_group_name_H-M   'P 1'
#
loop_
_entity.id
_entity.type
_entity.pdbx_description
1 polymer ?
#
loop_
_entity_poly.entity_id
_entity_poly.type
_entity_poly.pdbx_seq_one_letter_code
_entity_poly.pdbx_strand_id
1 'polypeptide(L)'
;MVRRNVFKIIILLLIVSGFFIPDAFVSAQTQQQERQSLEQELERLEREIQEYEDNIEITQQQKKSLQNEIYILQNKIRKLDLQIYQSNRLINDLRVQIDDTAESIIKTQEDIADIRLQLGKILQRIYEEDRKTKLEVLLVGDQLSDFFDNLMALQAINEKNKDLLFDIEALYEYLGGQKQALESEKVDEEYLVKISLLQKEESKSAQSQSENLLEVTKGKESEYQKLLSDKKKQAAEIRSRIFELIGVPEAPTFGEALDIANVVSSQTGIRPAFLLAVLTQESNLGKNVGRCYLKNTSNGSGVVVATGIARSRVMKPSRDIQPFLQITEELGRDPLNTAVSCPLSYGYGIAQSALTTDQQIYY
;
A
#
# COMPACT_ATOMS: atom_id res chain seq x y z
N MET A 1 -67.02 77.87 -9.77
CA MET A 1 -65.65 78.17 -9.31
C MET A 1 -65.39 77.57 -7.91
N VAL A 2 -65.60 76.25 -7.73
CA VAL A 2 -65.41 75.58 -6.41
C VAL A 2 -64.65 74.25 -6.52
N ARG A 3 -64.49 73.68 -7.73
CA ARG A 3 -63.78 72.42 -7.97
C ARG A 3 -62.25 72.51 -8.14
N ARG A 4 -61.63 73.69 -7.99
CA ARG A 4 -60.18 73.89 -8.23
C ARG A 4 -59.33 74.06 -6.95
N ASN A 5 -59.97 74.15 -5.78
CA ASN A 5 -59.27 74.37 -4.50
C ASN A 5 -59.15 73.10 -3.63
N VAL A 6 -59.90 72.03 -3.92
CA VAL A 6 -59.81 70.76 -3.18
C VAL A 6 -58.56 69.97 -3.59
N PHE A 7 -58.11 70.09 -4.85
CA PHE A 7 -56.93 69.38 -5.35
C PHE A 7 -55.61 69.92 -4.78
N LYS A 8 -55.56 71.21 -4.43
CA LYS A 8 -54.36 71.83 -3.82
C LYS A 8 -54.19 71.49 -2.34
N ILE A 9 -55.27 71.16 -1.64
CA ILE A 9 -55.23 70.76 -0.21
C ILE A 9 -54.79 69.29 -0.08
N ILE A 10 -55.14 68.43 -1.05
CA ILE A 10 -54.71 67.02 -1.06
C ILE A 10 -53.22 66.87 -1.42
N ILE A 11 -52.66 67.75 -2.26
CA ILE A 11 -51.23 67.75 -2.60
C ILE A 11 -50.36 68.30 -1.45
N LEU A 12 -50.89 69.21 -0.62
CA LEU A 12 -50.16 69.72 0.55
C LEU A 12 -50.11 68.69 1.70
N LEU A 13 -51.09 67.78 1.79
CA LEU A 13 -51.15 66.72 2.81
C LEU A 13 -50.28 65.49 2.47
N LEU A 14 -49.82 65.36 1.22
CA LEU A 14 -48.93 64.28 0.76
C LEU A 14 -47.43 64.63 0.86
N ILE A 15 -47.09 65.89 1.18
CA ILE A 15 -45.69 66.34 1.29
C ILE A 15 -45.20 66.38 2.75
N VAL A 16 -46.10 66.23 3.73
CA VAL A 16 -45.76 66.28 5.18
C VAL A 16 -45.59 64.88 5.81
N SER A 17 -45.83 63.78 5.08
CA SER A 17 -45.57 62.42 5.59
C SER A 17 -44.22 61.82 5.19
N GLY A 18 -43.35 62.59 4.53
CA GLY A 18 -42.09 62.12 3.97
C GLY A 18 -40.85 62.66 4.67
N PHE A 19 -40.77 62.62 6.01
CA PHE A 19 -39.49 62.85 6.71
C PHE A 19 -39.49 62.25 8.11
N PHE A 20 -39.51 60.92 8.18
CA PHE A 20 -38.96 60.18 9.32
C PHE A 20 -38.21 58.98 8.74
N ILE A 21 -36.92 59.17 8.47
CA ILE A 21 -35.97 58.07 8.32
C ILE A 21 -35.42 57.84 9.72
N PRO A 22 -35.76 56.74 10.41
CA PRO A 22 -34.90 56.23 11.47
C PRO A 22 -33.68 55.65 10.77
N ASP A 23 -32.55 56.34 10.90
CA ASP A 23 -31.24 55.76 10.67
C ASP A 23 -31.02 54.53 11.55
N ALA A 24 -30.27 53.59 10.99
CA ALA A 24 -29.66 52.42 11.61
C ALA A 24 -30.59 51.32 12.11
N PHE A 25 -30.63 50.18 11.41
CA PHE A 25 -30.60 48.81 11.98
C PHE A 25 -30.67 47.77 10.84
N VAL A 26 -29.69 47.74 9.92
CA VAL A 26 -29.53 46.63 8.96
C VAL A 26 -28.05 46.38 8.72
N SER A 27 -27.42 45.52 9.54
CA SER A 27 -26.12 44.91 9.19
C SER A 27 -25.75 43.69 10.05
N ALA A 28 -26.37 43.49 11.23
CA ALA A 28 -26.00 42.36 12.10
C ALA A 28 -26.67 41.01 11.71
N GLN A 29 -27.80 41.03 10.99
CA GLN A 29 -28.60 39.82 10.75
C GLN A 29 -28.08 38.96 9.57
N THR A 30 -27.33 39.55 8.64
CA THR A 30 -26.73 38.86 7.48
C THR A 30 -25.42 38.14 7.82
N GLN A 31 -24.61 38.71 8.71
CA GLN A 31 -23.29 38.18 9.07
C GLN A 31 -23.39 36.86 9.87
N GLN A 32 -24.40 36.73 10.71
CA GLN A 32 -24.66 35.50 11.47
C GLN A 32 -25.17 34.35 10.57
N GLN A 33 -25.97 34.67 9.53
CA GLN A 33 -26.42 33.67 8.55
C GLN A 33 -25.27 33.21 7.64
N GLU A 34 -24.42 34.12 7.17
CA GLU A 34 -23.22 33.79 6.38
C GLU A 34 -22.29 32.86 7.17
N ARG A 35 -22.04 33.19 8.44
CA ARG A 35 -21.26 32.34 9.35
C ARG A 35 -21.84 30.93 9.48
N GLN A 36 -23.13 30.81 9.73
CA GLN A 36 -23.77 29.50 9.91
C GLN A 36 -23.71 28.65 8.63
N SER A 37 -23.80 29.26 7.45
CA SER A 37 -23.60 28.54 6.18
C SER A 37 -22.17 28.04 5.98
N LEU A 38 -21.17 28.86 6.34
CA LEU A 38 -19.77 28.47 6.25
C LEU A 38 -19.41 27.36 7.25
N GLU A 39 -20.00 27.37 8.44
CA GLU A 39 -19.84 26.30 9.44
C GLU A 39 -20.40 24.96 8.92
N GLN A 40 -21.57 24.98 8.28
CA GLN A 40 -22.15 23.78 7.65
C GLN A 40 -21.32 23.26 6.48
N GLU A 41 -20.80 24.17 5.66
CA GLU A 41 -19.91 23.81 4.56
C GLU A 41 -18.59 23.22 5.05
N LEU A 42 -18.03 23.78 6.13
CA LEU A 42 -16.85 23.24 6.79
C LEU A 42 -17.08 21.83 7.30
N GLU A 43 -18.21 21.57 7.97
CA GLU A 43 -18.56 20.23 8.45
C GLU A 43 -18.71 19.22 7.30
N ARG A 44 -19.26 19.65 6.16
CA ARG A 44 -19.29 18.81 4.95
C ARG A 44 -17.89 18.51 4.43
N LEU A 45 -17.02 19.52 4.30
CA LEU A 45 -15.66 19.34 3.84
C LEU A 45 -14.84 18.46 4.79
N GLU A 46 -15.02 18.58 6.10
CA GLU A 46 -14.36 17.73 7.10
C GLU A 46 -14.76 16.26 6.95
N ARG A 47 -16.05 15.99 6.67
CA ARG A 47 -16.50 14.63 6.34
C ARG A 47 -15.88 14.10 5.05
N GLU A 48 -15.85 14.91 3.99
CA GLU A 48 -15.21 14.52 2.73
C GLU A 48 -13.69 14.28 2.91
N ILE A 49 -13.00 15.08 3.72
CA ILE A 49 -11.59 14.88 4.07
C ILE A 49 -11.38 13.52 4.74
N GLN A 50 -12.19 13.19 5.75
CA GLN A 50 -12.09 11.90 6.44
C GLN A 50 -12.34 10.75 5.48
N GLU A 51 -13.36 10.85 4.62
CA GLU A 51 -13.65 9.83 3.61
C GLU A 51 -12.47 9.61 2.65
N TYR A 52 -11.80 10.68 2.19
CA TYR A 52 -10.61 10.53 1.36
C TYR A 52 -9.41 9.95 2.11
N GLU A 53 -9.23 10.27 3.40
CA GLU A 53 -8.19 9.65 4.24
C GLU A 53 -8.41 8.15 4.40
N ASP A 54 -9.65 7.73 4.69
CA ASP A 54 -10.04 6.33 4.81
C ASP A 54 -9.84 5.58 3.47
N ASN A 55 -10.24 6.19 2.35
CA ASN A 55 -10.03 5.62 1.01
C ASN A 55 -8.55 5.47 0.65
N ILE A 56 -7.70 6.41 1.08
CA ILE A 56 -6.23 6.30 0.91
C ILE A 56 -5.69 5.12 1.72
N GLU A 57 -6.13 4.95 2.97
CA GLU A 57 -5.71 3.81 3.78
C GLU A 57 -6.11 2.47 3.13
N ILE A 58 -7.36 2.35 2.68
CA ILE A 58 -7.87 1.16 1.98
C ILE A 58 -7.04 0.86 0.72
N THR A 59 -6.77 1.87 -0.12
CA THR A 59 -5.98 1.68 -1.34
C THR A 59 -4.52 1.32 -1.03
N GLN A 60 -3.94 1.83 0.06
CA GLN A 60 -2.61 1.42 0.53
C GLN A 60 -2.55 -0.04 0.93
N GLN A 61 -3.56 -0.53 1.67
CA GLN A 61 -3.68 -1.94 2.03
C GLN A 61 -3.84 -2.83 0.78
N GLN A 62 -4.68 -2.42 -0.17
CA GLN A 62 -4.85 -3.12 -1.46
C GLN A 62 -3.55 -3.22 -2.25
N LYS A 63 -2.77 -2.13 -2.37
CA LYS A 63 -1.45 -2.17 -3.02
C LYS A 63 -0.53 -3.20 -2.38
N LYS A 64 -0.45 -3.22 -1.04
CA LYS A 64 0.40 -4.18 -0.31
C LYS A 64 -0.03 -5.62 -0.58
N SER A 65 -1.34 -5.87 -0.63
CA SER A 65 -1.88 -7.20 -0.98
C SER A 65 -1.49 -7.61 -2.40
N LEU A 66 -1.66 -6.72 -3.38
CA LEU A 66 -1.31 -6.97 -4.79
C LEU A 66 0.19 -7.20 -4.97
N GLN A 67 1.04 -6.42 -4.28
CA GLN A 67 2.49 -6.62 -4.29
C GLN A 67 2.89 -8.00 -3.73
N ASN A 68 2.26 -8.42 -2.64
CA ASN A 68 2.48 -9.75 -2.07
C ASN A 68 2.04 -10.86 -3.03
N GLU A 69 0.87 -10.71 -3.67
CA GLU A 69 0.37 -11.65 -4.67
C GLU A 69 1.35 -11.80 -5.84
N ILE A 70 1.82 -10.68 -6.40
CA ILE A 70 2.82 -10.66 -7.47
C ILE A 70 4.09 -11.39 -7.02
N TYR A 71 4.58 -11.14 -5.81
CA TYR A 71 5.76 -11.81 -5.27
C TYR A 71 5.57 -13.33 -5.15
N ILE A 72 4.40 -13.78 -4.69
CA ILE A 72 4.06 -15.21 -4.60
C ILE A 72 4.04 -15.84 -6.00
N LEU A 73 3.40 -15.19 -6.97
CA LEU A 73 3.34 -15.65 -8.36
C LEU A 73 4.73 -15.73 -9.00
N GLN A 74 5.60 -14.74 -8.75
CA GLN A 74 6.98 -14.76 -9.22
C GLN A 74 7.80 -15.93 -8.62
N ASN A 75 7.62 -16.23 -7.34
CA ASN A 75 8.25 -17.40 -6.71
C ASN A 75 7.73 -18.69 -7.31
N LYS A 76 6.41 -18.80 -7.56
CA LYS A 76 5.81 -19.97 -8.20
C LYS A 76 6.35 -20.18 -9.61
N ILE A 77 6.47 -19.12 -10.41
CA ILE A 77 7.07 -19.15 -11.75
C ILE A 77 8.52 -19.63 -11.69
N ARG A 78 9.33 -19.07 -10.78
CA ARG A 78 10.74 -19.50 -10.59
C ARG A 78 10.85 -20.97 -10.19
N LYS A 79 9.96 -21.45 -9.32
CA LYS A 79 9.91 -22.87 -8.95
C LYS A 79 9.60 -23.75 -10.17
N LEU A 80 8.59 -23.38 -10.96
CA LEU A 80 8.24 -24.09 -12.18
C LEU A 80 9.38 -24.08 -13.20
N ASP A 81 10.11 -22.97 -13.33
CA ASP A 81 11.29 -22.88 -14.19
C ASP A 81 12.38 -23.87 -13.80
N LEU A 82 12.67 -23.98 -12.50
CA LEU A 82 13.66 -24.94 -11.99
C LEU A 82 13.20 -26.39 -12.20
N GLN A 83 11.92 -26.68 -11.99
CA GLN A 83 11.34 -28.00 -12.24
C GLN A 83 11.45 -28.37 -13.72
N ILE A 84 11.01 -27.48 -14.62
CA ILE A 84 11.13 -27.68 -16.07
C ILE A 84 12.60 -27.88 -16.48
N TYR A 85 13.52 -27.11 -15.92
CA TYR A 85 14.95 -27.29 -16.18
C TYR A 85 15.45 -28.67 -15.76
N GLN A 86 15.12 -29.10 -14.54
CA GLN A 86 15.48 -30.42 -14.02
C GLN A 86 14.90 -31.54 -14.88
N SER A 87 13.62 -31.45 -15.22
CA SER A 87 12.94 -32.44 -16.08
C SER A 87 13.58 -32.54 -17.46
N ASN A 88 13.92 -31.41 -18.08
CA ASN A 88 14.63 -31.43 -19.36
C ASN A 88 16.03 -32.07 -19.26
N ARG A 89 16.72 -31.92 -18.11
CA ARG A 89 17.99 -32.61 -17.89
C ARG A 89 17.79 -34.13 -17.81
N LEU A 90 16.76 -34.57 -17.10
CA LEU A 90 16.41 -35.99 -16.99
C LEU A 90 15.99 -36.58 -18.34
N ILE A 91 15.16 -35.87 -19.13
CA ILE A 91 14.78 -36.29 -20.49
C ILE A 91 16.02 -36.48 -21.39
N ASN A 92 17.01 -35.58 -21.29
CA ASN A 92 18.24 -35.71 -22.06
C ASN A 92 19.08 -36.91 -21.59
N ASP A 93 19.15 -37.15 -20.29
CA ASP A 93 19.85 -38.31 -19.73
C ASP A 93 19.20 -39.63 -20.17
N LEU A 94 17.87 -39.74 -20.04
CA LEU A 94 17.08 -40.87 -20.52
C LEU A 94 17.27 -41.09 -22.02
N ARG A 95 17.35 -40.02 -22.82
CA ARG A 95 17.63 -40.12 -24.26
C ARG A 95 18.98 -40.79 -24.54
N VAL A 96 20.03 -40.39 -23.83
CA VAL A 96 21.36 -41.00 -23.97
C VAL A 96 21.31 -42.47 -23.57
N GLN A 97 20.67 -42.80 -22.44
CA GLN A 97 20.52 -44.20 -22.01
C GLN A 97 19.73 -45.05 -23.03
N ILE A 98 18.67 -44.50 -23.64
CA ILE A 98 17.89 -45.17 -24.68
C ILE A 98 18.75 -45.42 -25.92
N ASP A 99 19.54 -44.42 -26.34
CA ASP A 99 20.43 -44.53 -27.50
C ASP A 99 21.52 -45.58 -27.26
N ASP A 100 22.16 -45.59 -26.08
CA ASP A 100 23.16 -46.60 -25.68
C ASP A 100 22.56 -48.02 -25.60
N THR A 101 21.35 -48.14 -25.04
CA THR A 101 20.62 -49.42 -24.97
C THR A 101 20.25 -49.88 -26.38
N ALA A 102 19.82 -48.99 -27.27
CA ALA A 102 19.50 -49.33 -28.66
C ALA A 102 20.73 -49.80 -29.43
N GLU A 103 21.90 -49.18 -29.23
CA GLU A 103 23.16 -49.64 -29.82
C GLU A 103 23.55 -51.04 -29.30
N SER A 104 23.36 -51.28 -28.00
CA SER A 104 23.61 -52.58 -27.38
C SER A 104 22.70 -53.67 -27.97
N ILE A 105 21.41 -53.37 -28.17
CA ILE A 105 20.45 -54.28 -28.83
C ILE A 105 20.93 -54.64 -30.24
N ILE A 106 21.40 -53.66 -31.03
CA ILE A 106 21.90 -53.91 -32.39
C ILE A 106 23.11 -54.86 -32.36
N LYS A 107 24.08 -54.60 -31.48
CA LYS A 107 25.26 -55.47 -31.31
C LYS A 107 24.86 -56.89 -30.91
N THR A 108 23.98 -57.03 -29.92
CA THR A 108 23.46 -58.33 -29.48
C THR A 108 22.72 -59.06 -30.61
N GLN A 109 21.99 -58.35 -31.46
CA GLN A 109 21.33 -58.92 -32.64
C GLN A 109 22.34 -59.42 -33.69
N GLU A 110 23.44 -58.71 -33.90
CA GLU A 110 24.54 -59.14 -34.76
C GLU A 110 25.22 -60.41 -34.20
N ASP A 111 25.50 -60.45 -32.88
CA ASP A 111 26.08 -61.62 -32.22
C ASP A 111 25.18 -62.87 -32.34
N ILE A 112 23.86 -62.70 -32.19
CA ILE A 112 22.87 -63.79 -32.41
C ILE A 112 22.97 -64.34 -33.83
N ALA A 113 23.07 -63.45 -34.83
CA ALA A 113 23.17 -63.86 -36.23
C ALA A 113 24.47 -64.64 -36.50
N ASP A 114 25.59 -64.17 -35.95
CA ASP A 114 26.90 -64.81 -36.08
C ASP A 114 26.94 -66.18 -35.41
N ILE A 115 26.39 -66.34 -34.21
CA ILE A 115 26.35 -67.64 -33.52
C ILE A 115 25.45 -68.62 -34.26
N ARG A 116 24.30 -68.18 -34.77
CA ARG A 116 23.42 -69.02 -35.61
C ARG A 116 24.14 -69.51 -36.86
N LEU A 117 24.93 -68.65 -37.50
CA LEU A 117 25.77 -69.03 -38.65
C LEU A 117 26.85 -70.05 -38.25
N GLN A 118 27.51 -69.87 -37.11
CA GLN A 118 28.51 -70.81 -36.60
C GLN A 118 27.90 -72.18 -36.27
N LEU A 119 26.75 -72.20 -35.59
CA LEU A 119 25.99 -73.42 -35.31
C LEU A 119 25.64 -74.17 -36.60
N GLY A 120 25.15 -73.47 -37.62
CA GLY A 120 24.88 -74.05 -38.93
C GLY A 120 26.11 -74.73 -39.55
N LYS A 121 27.28 -74.07 -39.51
CA LYS A 121 28.55 -74.62 -40.01
C LYS A 121 29.01 -75.84 -39.22
N ILE A 122 28.85 -75.84 -37.89
CA ILE A 122 29.24 -76.97 -37.04
C ILE A 122 28.32 -78.17 -37.31
N LEU A 123 27.01 -77.95 -37.40
CA LEU A 123 26.04 -79.01 -37.72
C LEU A 123 26.31 -79.62 -39.10
N GLN A 124 26.65 -78.79 -40.09
CA GLN A 124 27.05 -79.28 -41.41
C GLN A 124 28.32 -80.15 -41.33
N ARG A 125 29.36 -79.71 -40.60
CA ARG A 125 30.57 -80.51 -40.40
C ARG A 125 30.30 -81.83 -39.67
N ILE A 126 29.49 -81.81 -38.62
CA ILE A 126 29.09 -83.03 -37.89
C ILE A 126 28.44 -84.02 -38.87
N TYR A 127 27.53 -83.55 -39.72
CA TYR A 127 26.86 -84.37 -40.72
C TYR A 127 27.81 -84.91 -41.80
N GLU A 128 28.79 -84.12 -42.24
CA GLU A 128 29.83 -84.55 -43.19
C GLU A 128 30.75 -85.61 -42.56
N GLU A 129 31.18 -85.42 -41.31
CA GLU A 129 32.02 -86.38 -40.57
C GLU A 129 31.29 -87.69 -40.29
N ASP A 130 30.02 -87.65 -39.90
CA ASP A 130 29.19 -88.84 -39.61
C ASP A 130 28.94 -89.72 -40.85
N ARG A 131 29.05 -89.14 -42.05
CA ARG A 131 28.88 -89.84 -43.32
C ARG A 131 30.15 -90.50 -43.87
N LYS A 132 31.32 -90.26 -43.27
CA LYS A 132 32.58 -90.87 -43.72
C LYS A 132 32.54 -92.38 -43.52
N THR A 133 33.01 -93.11 -44.52
CA THR A 133 33.05 -94.58 -44.42
C THR A 133 34.19 -95.04 -43.52
N LYS A 134 34.07 -96.22 -42.90
CA LYS A 134 35.13 -96.77 -42.03
C LYS A 134 36.48 -96.92 -42.74
N LEU A 135 36.45 -97.21 -44.05
CA LEU A 135 37.65 -97.31 -44.89
C LEU A 135 38.29 -95.93 -45.12
N GLU A 136 37.49 -94.91 -45.33
CA GLU A 136 37.93 -93.52 -45.49
C GLU A 136 38.54 -92.97 -44.19
N VAL A 137 37.91 -93.24 -43.04
CA VAL A 137 38.45 -92.86 -41.72
C VAL A 137 39.81 -93.52 -41.45
N LEU A 138 39.98 -94.80 -41.85
CA LEU A 138 41.24 -95.54 -41.68
C LEU A 138 42.35 -95.08 -42.64
N LEU A 139 42.01 -94.54 -43.82
CA LEU A 139 42.97 -94.09 -44.84
C LEU A 139 43.39 -92.62 -44.68
N VAL A 140 42.57 -91.81 -44.00
CA VAL A 140 42.78 -90.37 -43.82
C VAL A 140 43.37 -90.02 -42.46
N GLY A 141 43.10 -90.81 -41.41
CA GLY A 141 43.58 -90.56 -40.05
C GLY A 141 44.80 -91.41 -39.67
N ASP A 142 45.61 -90.91 -38.74
CA ASP A 142 46.72 -91.66 -38.14
C ASP A 142 46.20 -92.75 -37.17
N GLN A 143 45.09 -92.48 -36.45
CA GLN A 143 44.41 -93.44 -35.57
C GLN A 143 42.87 -93.28 -35.61
N LEU A 144 42.14 -94.38 -35.37
CA LEU A 144 40.66 -94.37 -35.29
C LEU A 144 40.15 -93.47 -34.14
N SER A 145 40.95 -93.27 -33.09
CA SER A 145 40.64 -92.37 -31.97
C SER A 145 40.48 -90.91 -32.40
N ASP A 146 41.30 -90.45 -33.33
CA ASP A 146 41.33 -89.03 -33.74
C ASP A 146 40.01 -88.61 -34.41
N PHE A 147 39.35 -89.53 -35.11
CA PHE A 147 38.02 -89.30 -35.67
C PHE A 147 36.96 -89.06 -34.57
N PHE A 148 36.93 -89.93 -33.55
CA PHE A 148 35.99 -89.79 -32.44
C PHE A 148 36.28 -88.55 -31.59
N ASP A 149 37.56 -88.21 -31.38
CA ASP A 149 37.95 -87.00 -30.66
C ASP A 149 37.49 -85.73 -31.39
N ASN A 150 37.64 -85.68 -32.72
CA ASN A 150 37.15 -84.57 -33.54
C ASN A 150 35.62 -84.46 -33.51
N LEU A 151 34.89 -85.58 -33.61
CA LEU A 151 33.44 -85.59 -33.53
C LEU A 151 32.94 -85.13 -32.15
N MET A 152 33.57 -85.63 -31.07
CA MET A 152 33.27 -85.21 -29.70
C MET A 152 33.58 -83.73 -29.48
N ALA A 153 34.69 -83.22 -30.04
CA ALA A 153 35.03 -81.80 -29.97
C ALA A 153 33.98 -80.93 -30.69
N LEU A 154 33.53 -81.33 -31.89
CA LEU A 154 32.47 -80.63 -32.62
C LEU A 154 31.14 -80.62 -31.85
N GLN A 155 30.76 -81.75 -31.26
CA GLN A 155 29.57 -81.84 -30.42
C GLN A 155 29.67 -80.95 -29.18
N ALA A 156 30.82 -80.93 -28.50
CA ALA A 156 31.04 -80.08 -27.34
C ALA A 156 30.98 -78.58 -27.69
N ILE A 157 31.54 -78.17 -28.84
CA ILE A 157 31.44 -76.78 -29.32
C ILE A 157 30.00 -76.45 -29.69
N ASN A 158 29.26 -77.37 -30.33
CA ASN A 158 27.86 -77.18 -30.68
C ASN A 158 26.98 -76.94 -29.45
N GLU A 159 27.15 -77.72 -28.38
CA GLU A 159 26.39 -77.51 -27.14
C GLU A 159 26.76 -76.16 -26.48
N LYS A 160 28.05 -75.82 -26.39
CA LYS A 160 28.47 -74.50 -25.88
C LYS A 160 27.91 -73.33 -26.69
N ASN A 161 27.84 -73.44 -28.01
CA ASN A 161 27.28 -72.41 -28.87
C ASN A 161 25.76 -72.30 -28.73
N LYS A 162 25.06 -73.40 -28.43
CA LYS A 162 23.62 -73.35 -28.09
C LYS A 162 23.39 -72.64 -26.77
N ASP A 163 24.18 -72.96 -25.74
CA ASP A 163 24.10 -72.29 -24.45
C ASP A 163 24.37 -70.78 -24.59
N LEU A 164 25.42 -70.42 -25.33
CA LEU A 164 25.74 -69.02 -25.62
C LEU A 164 24.61 -68.32 -26.40
N LEU A 165 24.01 -68.99 -27.40
CA LEU A 165 22.87 -68.44 -28.14
C LEU A 165 21.69 -68.16 -27.20
N PHE A 166 21.38 -69.09 -26.30
CA PHE A 166 20.31 -68.92 -25.32
C PHE A 166 20.57 -67.71 -24.41
N ASP A 167 21.80 -67.58 -23.90
CA ASP A 167 22.18 -66.45 -23.03
C ASP A 167 22.08 -65.10 -23.75
N ILE A 168 22.50 -65.03 -25.02
CA ILE A 168 22.46 -63.79 -25.80
C ILE A 168 21.02 -63.45 -26.24
N GLU A 169 20.20 -64.45 -26.56
CA GLU A 169 18.76 -64.23 -26.81
C GLU A 169 18.06 -63.71 -25.54
N ALA A 170 18.39 -64.24 -24.37
CA ALA A 170 17.87 -63.73 -23.09
C ALA A 170 18.34 -62.29 -22.81
N LEU A 171 19.59 -61.96 -23.13
CA LEU A 171 20.12 -60.60 -23.02
C LEU A 171 19.39 -59.64 -23.98
N TYR A 172 19.12 -60.05 -25.21
CA TYR A 172 18.39 -59.25 -26.20
C TYR A 172 16.98 -58.88 -25.68
N GLU A 173 16.24 -59.87 -25.17
CA GLU A 173 14.91 -59.64 -24.59
C GLU A 173 14.97 -58.71 -23.36
N TYR A 174 15.98 -58.89 -22.50
CA TYR A 174 16.20 -58.01 -21.34
C TYR A 174 16.46 -56.55 -21.76
N LEU A 175 17.34 -56.33 -22.73
CA LEU A 175 17.64 -54.98 -23.24
C LEU A 175 16.41 -54.36 -23.92
N GLY A 176 15.61 -55.15 -24.63
CA GLY A 176 14.33 -54.71 -25.19
C GLY A 176 13.36 -54.21 -24.12
N GLY A 177 13.21 -54.97 -23.02
CA GLY A 177 12.40 -54.57 -21.87
C GLY A 177 12.94 -53.32 -21.17
N GLN A 178 14.26 -53.21 -20.99
CA GLN A 178 14.91 -52.04 -20.41
C GLN A 178 14.67 -50.77 -21.25
N LYS A 179 14.84 -50.88 -22.57
CA LYS A 179 14.58 -49.77 -23.50
C LYS A 179 13.14 -49.28 -23.40
N GLN A 180 12.17 -50.20 -23.40
CA GLN A 180 10.76 -49.84 -23.27
C GLN A 180 10.45 -49.13 -21.95
N ALA A 181 11.07 -49.56 -20.84
CA ALA A 181 10.91 -48.91 -19.54
C ALA A 181 11.47 -47.48 -19.56
N LEU A 182 12.67 -47.28 -20.11
CA LEU A 182 13.29 -45.95 -20.26
C LEU A 182 12.46 -45.02 -21.16
N GLU A 183 11.92 -45.54 -22.27
CA GLU A 183 11.04 -44.78 -23.17
C GLU A 183 9.75 -44.35 -22.46
N SER A 184 9.16 -45.22 -21.64
CA SER A 184 7.99 -44.88 -20.82
C SER A 184 8.29 -43.77 -19.82
N GLU A 185 9.39 -43.89 -19.07
CA GLU A 185 9.81 -42.87 -18.09
C GLU A 185 10.07 -41.52 -18.76
N LYS A 186 10.68 -41.52 -19.95
CA LYS A 186 10.91 -40.30 -20.73
C LYS A 186 9.59 -39.63 -21.13
N VAL A 187 8.59 -40.40 -21.57
CA VAL A 187 7.28 -39.86 -21.96
C VAL A 187 6.57 -39.23 -20.76
N ASP A 188 6.65 -39.87 -19.58
CA ASP A 188 6.09 -39.33 -18.35
C ASP A 188 6.74 -38.00 -17.97
N GLU A 189 8.07 -37.90 -18.11
CA GLU A 189 8.81 -36.67 -17.83
C GLU A 189 8.50 -35.55 -18.84
N GLU A 190 8.35 -35.89 -20.14
CA GLU A 190 7.90 -34.95 -21.17
C GLU A 190 6.48 -34.43 -20.89
N TYR A 191 5.60 -35.28 -20.36
CA TYR A 191 4.27 -34.87 -19.92
C TYR A 191 4.32 -33.91 -18.73
N LEU A 192 5.17 -34.19 -17.73
CA LEU A 192 5.39 -33.30 -16.59
C LEU A 192 5.88 -31.91 -17.02
N VAL A 193 6.78 -31.83 -18.00
CA VAL A 193 7.24 -30.57 -18.59
C VAL A 193 6.07 -29.80 -19.22
N LYS A 194 5.22 -30.47 -20.01
CA LYS A 194 4.05 -29.83 -20.66
C LYS A 194 3.08 -29.25 -19.63
N ILE A 195 2.75 -30.01 -18.59
CA ILE A 195 1.87 -29.54 -17.50
C ILE A 195 2.50 -28.35 -16.77
N SER A 196 3.79 -28.42 -16.47
CA SER A 196 4.50 -27.34 -15.78
C SER A 196 4.55 -26.05 -16.62
N LEU A 197 4.68 -26.16 -17.93
CA LEU A 197 4.60 -25.02 -18.86
C LEU A 197 3.23 -24.36 -18.86
N LEU A 198 2.15 -25.14 -18.87
CA LEU A 198 0.77 -24.60 -18.78
C LEU A 198 0.55 -23.87 -17.45
N GLN A 199 0.97 -24.46 -16.33
CA GLN A 199 0.87 -23.82 -15.01
C GLN A 199 1.70 -22.53 -14.93
N LYS A 200 2.85 -22.50 -15.61
CA LYS A 200 3.70 -21.31 -15.69
C LYS A 200 3.04 -20.21 -16.49
N GLU A 201 2.43 -20.53 -17.62
CA GLU A 201 1.68 -19.58 -18.45
C GLU A 201 0.49 -18.99 -17.69
N GLU A 202 -0.30 -19.83 -17.02
CA GLU A 202 -1.39 -19.40 -16.15
C GLU A 202 -0.89 -18.45 -15.06
N SER A 203 0.20 -18.80 -14.37
CA SER A 203 0.78 -17.98 -13.31
C SER A 203 1.32 -16.64 -13.84
N LYS A 204 1.87 -16.60 -15.06
CA LYS A 204 2.30 -15.37 -15.73
C LYS A 204 1.11 -14.48 -16.10
N SER A 205 0.04 -15.06 -16.59
CA SER A 205 -1.19 -14.34 -16.92
C SER A 205 -1.76 -13.69 -15.65
N ALA A 206 -1.89 -14.45 -14.56
CA ALA A 206 -2.32 -13.92 -13.27
C ALA A 206 -1.40 -12.81 -12.75
N GLN A 207 -0.07 -12.98 -12.87
CA GLN A 207 0.89 -11.95 -12.46
C GLN A 207 0.67 -10.65 -13.22
N SER A 208 0.51 -10.72 -14.55
CA SER A 208 0.24 -9.55 -15.39
C SER A 208 -1.07 -8.86 -15.01
N GLN A 209 -2.12 -9.62 -14.70
CA GLN A 209 -3.39 -9.05 -14.23
C GLN A 209 -3.22 -8.31 -12.90
N SER A 210 -2.51 -8.90 -11.93
CA SER A 210 -2.23 -8.24 -10.64
C SER A 210 -1.34 -7.01 -10.81
N GLU A 211 -0.38 -7.02 -11.73
CA GLU A 211 0.46 -5.86 -12.06
C GLU A 211 -0.36 -4.70 -12.66
N ASN A 212 -1.25 -4.99 -13.61
CA ASN A 212 -2.19 -4.01 -14.16
C ASN A 212 -3.11 -3.43 -13.08
N LEU A 213 -3.67 -4.28 -12.22
CA LEU A 213 -4.52 -3.83 -11.13
C LEU A 213 -3.76 -2.96 -10.13
N LEU A 214 -2.50 -3.29 -9.84
CA LEU A 214 -1.63 -2.49 -8.98
C LEU A 214 -1.39 -1.09 -9.57
N GLU A 215 -1.19 -0.99 -10.88
CA GLU A 215 -1.03 0.30 -11.56
C GLU A 215 -2.32 1.15 -11.46
N VAL A 216 -3.48 0.54 -11.72
CA VAL A 216 -4.78 1.21 -11.57
C VAL A 216 -4.99 1.70 -10.13
N THR A 217 -4.67 0.87 -9.13
CA THR A 217 -4.82 1.23 -7.71
C THR A 217 -3.89 2.38 -7.31
N LYS A 218 -2.66 2.43 -7.83
CA LYS A 218 -1.75 3.58 -7.63
C LYS A 218 -2.32 4.87 -8.24
N GLY A 219 -2.93 4.78 -9.42
CA GLY A 219 -3.60 5.92 -10.05
C GLY A 219 -4.73 6.48 -9.17
N LYS A 220 -5.60 5.60 -8.64
CA LYS A 220 -6.70 5.99 -7.74
C LYS A 220 -6.20 6.64 -6.45
N GLU A 221 -5.19 6.08 -5.81
CA GLU A 221 -4.61 6.68 -4.60
C GLU A 221 -4.05 8.08 -4.90
N SER A 222 -3.36 8.27 -6.02
CA SER A 222 -2.86 9.59 -6.42
C SER A 222 -4.00 10.60 -6.64
N GLU A 223 -5.14 10.16 -7.18
CA GLU A 223 -6.33 11.00 -7.34
C GLU A 223 -6.93 11.37 -5.98
N TYR A 224 -7.08 10.42 -5.06
CA TYR A 224 -7.55 10.68 -3.71
C TYR A 224 -6.63 11.62 -2.93
N GLN A 225 -5.30 11.48 -3.05
CA GLN A 225 -4.35 12.40 -2.43
C GLN A 225 -4.49 13.83 -2.96
N LYS A 226 -4.75 13.99 -4.27
CA LYS A 226 -4.99 15.30 -4.88
C LYS A 226 -6.29 15.92 -4.34
N LEU A 227 -7.38 15.15 -4.34
CA LEU A 227 -8.68 15.60 -3.83
C LEU A 227 -8.58 15.96 -2.34
N LEU A 228 -7.91 15.15 -1.53
CA LEU A 228 -7.67 15.42 -0.11
C LEU A 228 -6.94 16.75 0.09
N SER A 229 -5.88 17.01 -0.68
CA SER A 229 -5.15 18.28 -0.64
C SER A 229 -6.06 19.47 -0.98
N ASP A 230 -6.84 19.36 -2.04
CA ASP A 230 -7.72 20.44 -2.50
C ASP A 230 -8.83 20.72 -1.47
N LYS A 231 -9.42 19.68 -0.86
CA LYS A 231 -10.42 19.81 0.20
C LYS A 231 -9.85 20.39 1.48
N LYS A 232 -8.63 20.01 1.87
CA LYS A 232 -7.92 20.62 3.01
C LYS A 232 -7.67 22.12 2.81
N LYS A 233 -7.33 22.54 1.59
CA LYS A 233 -7.19 23.97 1.24
C LYS A 233 -8.52 24.71 1.36
N GLN A 234 -9.59 24.19 0.75
CA GLN A 234 -10.93 24.79 0.84
C GLN A 234 -11.40 24.91 2.30
N ALA A 235 -11.20 23.88 3.11
CA ALA A 235 -11.53 23.91 4.53
C ALA A 235 -10.72 24.98 5.29
N ALA A 236 -9.44 25.16 4.95
CA ALA A 236 -8.61 26.21 5.54
C ALA A 236 -9.07 27.62 5.15
N GLU A 237 -9.45 27.84 3.89
CA GLU A 237 -10.01 29.10 3.39
C GLU A 237 -11.33 29.45 4.09
N ILE A 238 -12.25 28.49 4.22
CA ILE A 238 -13.52 28.67 4.93
C ILE A 238 -13.28 28.96 6.41
N ARG A 239 -12.36 28.25 7.07
CA ARG A 239 -11.96 28.55 8.45
C ARG A 239 -11.43 29.98 8.57
N SER A 240 -10.57 30.44 7.66
CA SER A 240 -10.08 31.82 7.65
C SER A 240 -11.23 32.83 7.50
N ARG A 241 -12.16 32.57 6.59
CA ARG A 241 -13.32 33.44 6.35
C ARG A 241 -14.27 33.53 7.54
N ILE A 242 -14.56 32.41 8.21
CA ILE A 242 -15.31 32.39 9.47
C ILE A 242 -14.62 33.27 10.51
N PHE A 243 -13.29 33.25 10.56
CA PHE A 243 -12.52 34.08 11.50
C PHE A 243 -12.59 35.57 11.20
N GLU A 244 -12.48 35.97 9.94
CA GLU A 244 -12.67 37.36 9.49
C GLU A 244 -14.06 37.90 9.85
N LEU A 245 -15.11 37.08 9.66
CA LEU A 245 -16.49 37.47 9.97
C LEU A 245 -16.73 37.69 11.47
N ILE A 246 -15.90 37.14 12.34
CA ILE A 246 -15.98 37.37 13.79
C ILE A 246 -15.28 38.71 14.18
N GLY A 247 -14.55 39.35 13.26
CA GLY A 247 -14.20 40.77 13.32
C GLY A 247 -13.20 41.19 14.40
N VAL A 248 -11.97 40.65 14.39
CA VAL A 248 -10.87 41.17 15.24
C VAL A 248 -9.58 41.34 14.43
N PRO A 249 -8.99 42.56 14.37
CA PRO A 249 -7.87 42.90 13.49
C PRO A 249 -6.49 42.39 13.95
N GLU A 250 -6.34 41.81 15.16
CA GLU A 250 -5.05 41.33 15.70
C GLU A 250 -5.13 39.95 16.40
N ALA A 251 -6.26 39.23 16.27
CA ALA A 251 -6.38 37.88 16.82
C ALA A 251 -5.78 36.85 15.84
N PRO A 252 -5.08 35.80 16.33
CA PRO A 252 -4.59 34.73 15.46
C PRO A 252 -5.76 34.04 14.75
N THR A 253 -5.55 33.65 13.50
CA THR A 253 -6.47 32.77 12.76
C THR A 253 -6.60 31.42 13.50
N PHE A 254 -7.64 30.63 13.22
CA PHE A 254 -7.71 29.28 13.81
C PHE A 254 -6.49 28.43 13.47
N GLY A 255 -5.99 28.54 12.24
CA GLY A 255 -4.81 27.81 11.77
C GLY A 255 -3.61 28.16 12.62
N GLU A 256 -3.32 29.44 12.78
CA GLU A 256 -2.22 29.92 13.64
C GLU A 256 -2.46 29.54 15.11
N ALA A 257 -3.68 29.64 15.62
CA ALA A 257 -4.02 29.25 16.98
C ALA A 257 -3.85 27.74 17.21
N LEU A 258 -4.20 26.91 16.23
CA LEU A 258 -4.03 25.46 16.24
C LEU A 258 -2.55 25.09 16.13
N ASP A 259 -1.79 25.76 15.28
CA ASP A 259 -0.34 25.55 15.15
C ASP A 259 0.38 25.92 16.44
N ILE A 260 0.03 27.06 17.05
CA ILE A 260 0.52 27.45 18.38
C ILE A 260 0.10 26.41 19.43
N ALA A 261 -1.15 25.95 19.42
CA ALA A 261 -1.64 24.95 20.36
C ALA A 261 -0.92 23.60 20.20
N ASN A 262 -0.55 23.20 18.98
CA ASN A 262 0.24 22.00 18.70
C ASN A 262 1.68 22.16 19.22
N VAL A 263 2.30 23.32 19.02
CA VAL A 263 3.64 23.63 19.56
C VAL A 263 3.62 23.60 21.09
N VAL A 264 2.66 24.27 21.73
CA VAL A 264 2.51 24.27 23.20
C VAL A 264 2.20 22.87 23.73
N SER A 265 1.38 22.10 23.01
CA SER A 265 1.08 20.70 23.36
C SER A 265 2.35 19.83 23.39
N SER A 266 3.25 19.99 22.41
CA SER A 266 4.52 19.25 22.37
C SER A 266 5.45 19.52 23.56
N GLN A 267 5.34 20.71 24.16
CA GLN A 267 6.16 21.12 25.31
C GLN A 267 5.50 20.80 26.65
N THR A 268 4.18 20.87 26.71
CA THR A 268 3.41 20.80 27.97
C THR A 268 2.66 19.48 28.17
N GLY A 269 2.47 18.69 27.11
CA GLY A 269 1.67 17.45 27.13
C GLY A 269 0.16 17.68 27.16
N ILE A 270 -0.32 18.92 27.13
CA ILE A 270 -1.75 19.25 27.16
C ILE A 270 -2.35 19.11 25.76
N ARG A 271 -3.53 18.49 25.61
CA ARG A 271 -4.17 18.31 24.29
C ARG A 271 -4.48 19.65 23.61
N PRO A 272 -4.16 19.84 22.31
CA PRO A 272 -4.43 21.08 21.59
C PRO A 272 -5.90 21.50 21.63
N ALA A 273 -6.83 20.53 21.53
CA ALA A 273 -8.26 20.78 21.63
C ALA A 273 -8.67 21.39 22.98
N PHE A 274 -8.02 21.00 24.09
CA PHE A 274 -8.29 21.58 25.41
C PHE A 274 -7.74 23.00 25.51
N LEU A 275 -6.51 23.24 25.03
CA LEU A 275 -5.93 24.59 24.97
C LEU A 275 -6.79 25.55 24.16
N LEU A 276 -7.26 25.11 23.00
CA LEU A 276 -8.15 25.89 22.14
C LEU A 276 -9.52 26.13 22.79
N ALA A 277 -10.10 25.13 23.47
CA ALA A 277 -11.36 25.28 24.19
C ALA A 277 -11.26 26.32 25.32
N VAL A 278 -10.19 26.25 26.12
CA VAL A 278 -9.93 27.24 27.18
C VAL A 278 -9.69 28.63 26.59
N LEU A 279 -8.85 28.75 25.56
CA LEU A 279 -8.57 30.03 24.91
C LEU A 279 -9.84 30.65 24.28
N THR A 280 -10.72 29.80 23.73
CA THR A 280 -12.04 30.21 23.21
C THR A 280 -12.97 30.66 24.32
N GLN A 281 -13.06 29.92 25.43
CA GLN A 281 -13.96 30.27 26.53
C GLN A 281 -13.53 31.54 27.27
N GLU A 282 -12.23 31.65 27.56
CA GLU A 282 -11.67 32.74 28.39
C GLU A 282 -11.53 34.04 27.61
N SER A 283 -11.16 33.96 26.34
CA SER A 283 -10.80 35.16 25.55
C SER A 283 -11.42 35.20 24.16
N ASN A 284 -12.25 34.21 23.80
CA ASN A 284 -12.73 34.03 22.43
C ASN A 284 -11.59 34.05 21.41
N LEU A 285 -10.51 33.30 21.70
CA LEU A 285 -9.27 33.26 20.90
C LEU A 285 -8.60 34.64 20.76
N GLY A 286 -8.41 35.35 21.88
CA GLY A 286 -7.74 36.65 21.92
C GLY A 286 -8.61 37.84 21.52
N LYS A 287 -9.91 37.62 21.25
CA LYS A 287 -10.86 38.67 20.86
C LYS A 287 -11.38 39.51 22.03
N ASN A 288 -11.39 38.96 23.24
CA ASN A 288 -11.82 39.62 24.47
C ASN A 288 -10.64 39.86 25.42
N VAL A 289 -9.61 40.51 24.92
CA VAL A 289 -8.52 41.06 25.75
C VAL A 289 -8.92 42.44 26.30
N GLY A 290 -8.23 42.90 27.35
CA GLY A 290 -8.57 44.12 28.08
C GLY A 290 -8.88 45.35 27.22
N ARG A 291 -9.75 46.25 27.69
CA ARG A 291 -10.24 47.42 26.92
C ARG A 291 -9.87 48.77 27.52
N CYS A 292 -8.94 48.80 28.47
CA CYS A 292 -8.45 50.01 29.11
C CYS A 292 -6.93 50.10 29.04
N TYR A 293 -6.37 51.31 28.99
CA TYR A 293 -4.95 51.58 29.17
C TYR A 293 -4.71 52.25 30.51
N LEU A 294 -3.68 51.82 31.24
CA LEU A 294 -3.14 52.60 32.35
C LEU A 294 -2.49 53.86 31.80
N LYS A 295 -2.83 55.04 32.33
CA LYS A 295 -2.21 56.32 31.92
C LYS A 295 -1.54 57.05 33.08
N ASN A 296 -1.90 56.72 34.32
CA ASN A 296 -1.30 57.31 35.50
C ASN A 296 -0.84 56.22 36.47
N THR A 297 0.47 56.08 36.61
CA THR A 297 1.13 55.07 37.46
C THR A 297 1.09 55.43 38.94
N SER A 298 0.83 56.68 39.31
CA SER A 298 0.77 57.11 40.71
C SER A 298 -0.57 56.84 41.37
N ASN A 299 -1.67 57.00 40.63
CA ASN A 299 -3.04 56.83 41.16
C ASN A 299 -3.85 55.72 40.48
N GLY A 300 -3.29 55.07 39.46
CA GLY A 300 -3.90 53.91 38.80
C GLY A 300 -5.09 54.24 37.89
N SER A 301 -5.20 55.51 37.46
CA SER A 301 -6.19 55.92 36.47
C SER A 301 -5.72 55.70 35.04
N GLY A 302 -6.68 55.60 34.14
CA GLY A 302 -6.44 55.25 32.75
C GLY A 302 -7.57 55.70 31.83
N VAL A 303 -7.57 55.17 30.62
CA VAL A 303 -8.58 55.51 29.59
C VAL A 303 -9.12 54.25 28.94
N VAL A 304 -10.37 54.28 28.50
CA VAL A 304 -10.94 53.23 27.64
C VAL A 304 -10.28 53.31 26.26
N VAL A 305 -9.80 52.18 25.73
CA VAL A 305 -9.07 52.09 24.45
C VAL A 305 -9.87 52.68 23.29
N ALA A 306 -11.16 52.30 23.19
CA ALA A 306 -12.00 52.68 22.06
C ALA A 306 -12.51 54.13 22.11
N THR A 307 -12.67 54.72 23.30
CA THR A 307 -13.38 56.00 23.46
C THR A 307 -12.54 57.10 24.10
N GLY A 308 -11.35 56.78 24.63
CA GLY A 308 -10.50 57.72 25.35
C GLY A 308 -11.07 58.21 26.69
N ILE A 309 -12.24 57.71 27.10
CA ILE A 309 -12.92 58.16 28.32
C ILE A 309 -12.08 57.76 29.54
N ALA A 310 -11.83 58.74 30.41
CA ALA A 310 -11.08 58.52 31.64
C ALA A 310 -11.80 57.54 32.59
N ARG A 311 -11.04 56.61 33.15
CA ARG A 311 -11.48 55.65 34.17
C ARG A 311 -10.55 55.72 35.37
N SER A 312 -11.13 55.95 36.54
CA SER A 312 -10.41 55.75 37.81
C SER A 312 -10.37 54.26 38.14
N ARG A 313 -9.37 53.85 38.92
CA ARG A 313 -9.21 52.45 39.37
C ARG A 313 -8.94 51.44 38.26
N VAL A 314 -8.32 51.86 37.15
CA VAL A 314 -7.88 50.91 36.10
C VAL A 314 -6.89 49.90 36.67
N MET A 315 -6.00 50.33 37.58
CA MET A 315 -5.06 49.44 38.24
C MET A 315 -4.83 49.87 39.68
N LYS A 316 -4.62 48.95 40.62
CA LYS A 316 -4.41 49.29 42.04
C LYS A 316 -2.97 49.76 42.27
N PRO A 317 -2.70 51.01 42.69
CA PRO A 317 -1.34 51.53 42.77
C PRO A 317 -0.42 50.79 43.73
N SER A 318 -0.94 50.42 44.90
CA SER A 318 -0.14 49.79 45.96
C SER A 318 0.17 48.31 45.73
N ARG A 319 -0.44 47.66 44.73
CA ARG A 319 -0.31 46.22 44.51
C ARG A 319 0.05 45.86 43.07
N ASP A 320 -0.63 46.45 42.09
CA ASP A 320 -0.67 45.94 40.71
C ASP A 320 0.21 46.72 39.73
N ILE A 321 0.46 48.01 40.01
CA ILE A 321 1.21 48.86 39.06
C ILE A 321 2.66 48.42 38.95
N GLN A 322 3.36 48.22 40.07
CA GLN A 322 4.78 47.85 40.01
C GLN A 322 5.02 46.49 39.32
N PRO A 323 4.26 45.42 39.64
CA PRO A 323 4.38 44.16 38.89
C PRO A 323 4.03 44.31 37.41
N PHE A 324 3.02 45.11 37.07
CA PHE A 324 2.63 45.33 35.68
C PHE A 324 3.72 46.04 34.87
N LEU A 325 4.36 47.06 35.44
CA LEU A 325 5.50 47.74 34.82
C LEU A 325 6.67 46.77 34.58
N GLN A 326 6.99 45.93 35.58
CA GLN A 326 8.05 44.93 35.46
C GLN A 326 7.75 43.90 34.36
N ILE A 327 6.54 43.33 34.34
CA ILE A 327 6.15 42.33 33.35
C ILE A 327 6.16 42.92 31.93
N THR A 328 5.65 44.14 31.76
CA THR A 328 5.63 44.79 30.44
C THR A 328 7.04 45.12 29.96
N GLU A 329 7.94 45.53 30.85
CA GLU A 329 9.36 45.74 30.54
C GLU A 329 10.07 44.43 30.13
N GLU A 330 9.90 43.35 30.89
CA GLU A 330 10.47 42.02 30.56
C GLU A 330 9.97 41.48 29.22
N LEU A 331 8.74 41.83 28.83
CA LEU A 331 8.13 41.46 27.56
C LEU A 331 8.37 42.47 26.42
N GLY A 332 9.15 43.53 26.67
CA GLY A 332 9.44 44.56 25.66
C GLY A 332 8.22 45.37 25.20
N ARG A 333 7.20 45.49 26.04
CA ARG A 333 5.94 46.19 25.77
C ARG A 333 5.88 47.55 26.47
N ASP A 334 5.19 48.51 25.85
CA ASP A 334 4.91 49.80 26.49
C ASP A 334 3.78 49.64 27.53
N PRO A 335 4.05 49.84 28.84
CA PRO A 335 3.05 49.72 29.89
C PRO A 335 1.86 50.67 29.72
N LEU A 336 2.07 51.86 29.17
CA LEU A 336 1.02 52.88 29.05
C LEU A 336 0.10 52.65 27.84
N ASN A 337 0.48 51.74 26.94
CA ASN A 337 -0.29 51.35 25.77
C ASN A 337 -0.55 49.84 25.70
N THR A 338 -0.28 49.10 26.79
CA THR A 338 -0.66 47.70 26.92
C THR A 338 -2.08 47.61 27.48
N ALA A 339 -2.97 46.92 26.76
CA ALA A 339 -4.37 46.84 27.11
C ALA A 339 -4.59 45.96 28.35
N VAL A 340 -5.36 46.47 29.31
CA VAL A 340 -5.75 45.82 30.57
C VAL A 340 -7.27 45.86 30.74
N SER A 341 -7.79 45.00 31.62
CA SER A 341 -9.23 44.97 31.91
C SER A 341 -9.71 46.31 32.47
N CYS A 342 -10.89 46.75 32.03
CA CYS A 342 -11.51 47.93 32.59
C CYS A 342 -12.10 47.64 33.98
N PRO A 343 -12.14 48.62 34.89
CA PRO A 343 -12.72 48.45 36.22
C PRO A 343 -14.22 48.20 36.15
N LEU A 344 -14.70 47.22 36.93
CA LEU A 344 -16.12 47.01 37.21
C LEU A 344 -16.61 48.05 38.24
N SER A 345 -17.92 48.22 38.38
CA SER A 345 -18.53 49.23 39.26
C SER A 345 -18.05 49.13 40.72
N TYR A 346 -17.73 47.92 41.18
CA TYR A 346 -17.35 47.60 42.56
C TYR A 346 -15.85 47.24 42.74
N GLY A 347 -14.98 47.49 41.77
CA GLY A 347 -13.58 47.03 41.85
C GLY A 347 -12.56 47.82 41.04
N TYR A 348 -11.30 47.38 41.09
CA TYR A 348 -10.26 47.80 40.17
C TYR A 348 -10.30 46.95 38.90
N GLY A 349 -9.77 47.46 37.79
CA GLY A 349 -9.56 46.70 36.56
C GLY A 349 -8.46 45.67 36.73
N ILE A 350 -8.69 44.64 37.53
CA ILE A 350 -7.74 43.53 37.62
C ILE A 350 -7.70 42.83 36.26
N ALA A 351 -6.49 42.46 35.82
CA ALA A 351 -6.27 41.48 34.76
C ALA A 351 -6.86 40.13 35.21
N GLN A 352 -8.18 40.03 35.12
CA GLN A 352 -8.94 38.87 35.55
C GLN A 352 -8.99 37.91 34.37
N SER A 353 -7.86 37.28 34.08
CA SER A 353 -7.76 36.24 33.06
C SER A 353 -7.12 34.96 33.60
N ALA A 354 -7.20 34.71 34.92
CA ALA A 354 -6.68 33.44 35.47
C ALA A 354 -7.28 32.95 36.81
N LEU A 355 -8.11 33.71 37.54
CA LEU A 355 -8.39 33.37 38.96
C LEU A 355 -9.84 33.49 39.44
N THR A 356 -10.85 33.52 38.56
CA THR A 356 -12.27 33.47 39.02
C THR A 356 -13.15 32.43 38.34
N THR A 357 -12.59 31.49 37.58
CA THR A 357 -13.36 30.37 37.01
C THR A 357 -13.51 29.18 37.98
N ASP A 358 -13.15 29.34 39.26
CA ASP A 358 -13.33 28.30 40.29
C ASP A 358 -14.75 28.26 40.90
N GLN A 359 -15.70 29.03 40.37
CA GLN A 359 -17.06 29.09 40.92
C GLN A 359 -18.19 28.73 39.94
N GLN A 360 -17.89 28.23 38.74
CA GLN A 360 -18.92 27.72 37.81
C GLN A 360 -18.67 26.29 37.30
N ILE A 361 -17.65 25.58 37.78
CA ILE A 361 -17.44 24.15 37.53
C ILE A 361 -17.92 23.35 38.76
N TYR A 362 -19.18 23.56 39.13
CA TYR A 362 -19.96 22.62 39.94
C TYR A 362 -21.42 22.83 39.54
N TYR A 363 -21.81 22.33 38.36
CA TYR A 363 -23.10 21.71 38.06
C TYR A 363 -22.99 20.91 36.77
#